data_AF-R5EK07-F1
#
_entry.id   AF-R5EK07-F1
#
_cell.length_a   1.000
_cell.length_b   1.000
_cell.length_c   1.000
_cell.angle_alpha   90.00
_cell.angle_beta   90.00
_cell.angle_gamma   90.00
#
_symmetry.space_group_name_H-M   'P 1'
#
loop_
_entity.id
_entity.type
_entity.pdbx_description
1 polymer ?
#
loop_
_entity_poly.entity_id
_entity_poly.type
_entity_poly.pdbx_seq_one_letter_code
_entity_poly.pdbx_strand_id
1 'polypeptide(L)'
;MSVSGQKFDLPQMKSYFETQIPNVRLLSDMTLSETDFKSLGAKLKSAFAFTDRKDGIDDIMICYLVYWVYALIYWNEETGIHDELTDFCANLPQYQIRHHLQMLVDAFADYNIDKFGYQNMTTEELASVLIARHAGIPNDEKYQVFELIDDYRNQNVSVDTMVDDIYAHLPYKSQYIFSLLDRNSRQEIIWEIRTLMAEICSKAYTREELLQKYPHISISLIDYCFYWQEGKALLTQAK
;
A
#
# COMPACT_ATOMS: atom_id res chain seq x y z
N MET A 1 0.05 -21.56 5.96
CA MET A 1 -1.29 -22.11 6.26
C MET A 1 -2.29 -21.22 5.56
N SER A 2 -2.90 -21.70 4.48
CA SER A 2 -3.94 -20.98 3.73
C SER A 2 -5.26 -21.10 4.49
N VAL A 3 -5.83 -19.97 4.90
CA VAL A 3 -7.17 -19.94 5.49
C VAL A 3 -8.16 -19.94 4.34
N SER A 4 -8.86 -21.05 4.16
CA SER A 4 -9.92 -21.19 3.18
C SER A 4 -11.16 -20.40 3.63
N GLY A 5 -11.54 -19.37 2.87
CA GLY A 5 -12.93 -18.96 2.65
C GLY A 5 -13.85 -18.85 3.87
N GLN A 6 -13.42 -18.25 4.97
CA GLN A 6 -14.37 -17.76 5.96
C GLN A 6 -15.14 -16.59 5.34
N LYS A 7 -16.45 -16.76 5.12
CA LYS A 7 -17.36 -15.64 4.77
C LYS A 7 -17.48 -14.73 5.99
N PHE A 8 -16.49 -13.88 6.21
CA PHE A 8 -16.53 -12.88 7.28
C PHE A 8 -17.68 -11.90 7.02
N ASP A 9 -18.49 -11.58 8.02
CA ASP A 9 -19.34 -10.40 7.98
C ASP A 9 -18.53 -9.12 8.26
N LEU A 10 -19.13 -7.95 8.03
CA LEU A 10 -18.42 -6.67 8.17
C LEU A 10 -17.92 -6.40 9.60
N PRO A 11 -18.68 -6.73 10.68
CA PRO A 11 -18.18 -6.69 12.05
C PRO A 11 -16.97 -7.60 12.32
N GLN A 12 -16.96 -8.81 11.76
CA GLN A 12 -15.81 -9.71 11.89
C GLN A 12 -14.58 -9.19 11.14
N MET A 13 -14.76 -8.65 9.93
CA MET A 13 -13.67 -8.01 9.18
C MET A 13 -13.10 -6.82 9.96
N LYS A 14 -13.96 -5.99 10.55
CA LYS A 14 -13.55 -4.88 11.42
C LYS A 14 -12.68 -5.38 12.57
N SER A 15 -13.19 -6.32 13.37
CA SER A 15 -12.48 -6.85 14.53
C SER A 15 -11.14 -7.49 14.14
N TYR A 16 -11.10 -8.16 12.98
CA TYR A 16 -9.85 -8.66 12.42
C TYR A 16 -8.87 -7.53 12.14
N PHE A 17 -9.26 -6.49 11.38
CA PHE A 17 -8.37 -5.37 11.05
C PHE A 17 -7.90 -4.60 12.29
N GLU A 18 -8.79 -4.33 13.25
CA GLU A 18 -8.43 -3.66 14.51
C GLU A 18 -7.39 -4.45 15.32
N THR A 19 -7.42 -5.78 15.23
CA THR A 19 -6.40 -6.65 15.86
C THR A 19 -5.07 -6.62 15.09
N GLN A 20 -5.10 -6.42 13.77
CA GLN A 20 -3.90 -6.39 12.93
C GLN A 20 -3.19 -5.03 12.92
N ILE A 21 -3.92 -3.91 12.95
CA ILE A 21 -3.37 -2.55 12.84
C ILE A 21 -2.15 -2.30 13.75
N PRO A 22 -2.16 -2.66 15.04
CA PRO A 22 -1.02 -2.39 15.91
C PRO A 22 0.27 -3.12 15.50
N ASN A 23 0.15 -4.15 14.67
CA ASN A 23 1.24 -5.03 14.25
C ASN A 23 1.73 -4.78 12.81
N VAL A 24 1.10 -3.83 12.10
CA VAL A 24 1.49 -3.48 10.73
C VAL A 24 2.11 -2.10 10.65
N ARG A 25 2.93 -1.88 9.62
CA ARG A 25 3.49 -0.55 9.32
C ARG A 25 2.69 0.13 8.25
N LEU A 26 2.40 -0.63 7.20
CA LEU A 26 1.52 -0.24 6.12
C LEU A 26 0.35 -1.23 6.06
N LEU A 27 -0.81 -0.79 5.57
CA LEU A 27 -1.96 -1.70 5.52
C LEU A 27 -1.77 -2.86 4.54
N SER A 28 -0.92 -2.67 3.53
CA SER A 28 -0.48 -3.74 2.62
C SER A 28 0.19 -4.91 3.35
N ASP A 29 0.68 -4.72 4.59
CA ASP A 29 1.22 -5.81 5.42
C ASP A 29 0.14 -6.80 5.91
N MET A 30 -1.14 -6.41 5.94
CA MET A 30 -2.24 -7.27 6.46
C MET A 30 -2.59 -8.46 5.55
N THR A 31 -1.94 -8.59 4.39
CA THR A 31 -2.07 -9.72 3.45
C THR A 31 -3.52 -10.17 3.19
N LEU A 32 -4.36 -9.27 2.68
CA LEU A 32 -5.71 -9.59 2.21
C LEU A 32 -5.65 -10.30 0.84
N SER A 33 -6.50 -11.30 0.61
CA SER A 33 -6.62 -11.94 -0.71
C SER A 33 -7.57 -11.16 -1.64
N GLU A 34 -7.45 -11.36 -2.95
CA GLU A 34 -8.33 -10.70 -3.94
C GLU A 34 -9.82 -11.07 -3.71
N THR A 35 -10.06 -12.32 -3.31
CA THR A 35 -11.41 -12.80 -2.98
C THR A 35 -11.98 -12.07 -1.76
N ASP A 36 -11.18 -11.89 -0.71
CA ASP A 36 -11.60 -11.20 0.51
C ASP A 36 -11.79 -9.71 0.24
N PHE A 37 -10.92 -9.09 -0.57
CA PHE A 37 -11.07 -7.72 -1.06
C PHE A 37 -12.40 -7.51 -1.80
N LYS A 38 -12.73 -8.37 -2.79
CA LYS A 38 -14.00 -8.29 -3.51
C LYS A 38 -15.21 -8.49 -2.58
N SER A 39 -15.09 -9.39 -1.61
CA SER A 39 -16.15 -9.62 -0.61
C SER A 39 -16.36 -8.39 0.29
N LEU A 40 -15.27 -7.74 0.70
CA LEU A 40 -15.28 -6.51 1.47
C LEU A 40 -15.97 -5.37 0.70
N GLY A 41 -15.64 -5.17 -0.57
CA GLY A 41 -16.28 -4.17 -1.43
C GLY A 41 -17.80 -4.33 -1.51
N ALA A 42 -18.29 -5.56 -1.77
CA ALA A 42 -19.73 -5.85 -1.83
C ALA A 42 -20.46 -5.57 -0.50
N LYS A 43 -19.82 -5.88 0.64
CA LYS A 43 -20.37 -5.63 1.98
C LYS A 43 -20.43 -4.13 2.30
N LEU A 44 -19.35 -3.42 1.98
CA LEU A 44 -19.27 -1.97 2.18
C LEU A 44 -20.28 -1.22 1.31
N LYS A 45 -20.41 -1.59 0.02
CA LYS A 45 -21.47 -1.02 -0.84
C LYS A 45 -22.84 -1.22 -0.24
N SER A 46 -23.14 -2.44 0.23
CA SER A 46 -24.41 -2.71 0.90
C SER A 46 -24.58 -1.78 2.11
N ALA A 47 -23.57 -1.64 2.95
CA ALA A 47 -23.62 -0.74 4.10
C ALA A 47 -23.88 0.74 3.70
N PHE A 48 -23.22 1.23 2.65
CA PHE A 48 -23.41 2.60 2.14
C PHE A 48 -24.75 2.81 1.42
N ALA A 49 -25.29 1.79 0.75
CA ALA A 49 -26.57 1.89 0.04
C ALA A 49 -27.78 1.90 1.00
N PHE A 50 -27.66 1.30 2.18
CA PHE A 50 -28.74 1.23 3.18
C PHE A 50 -28.63 2.29 4.29
N THR A 51 -27.56 3.08 4.32
CA THR A 51 -27.36 4.16 5.31
C THR A 51 -28.03 5.46 4.86
N ASP A 52 -29.38 5.49 4.89
CA ASP A 52 -30.14 6.76 4.96
C ASP A 52 -29.92 7.49 6.31
N ARG A 53 -29.25 6.83 7.27
CA ARG A 53 -28.91 7.36 8.59
C ARG A 53 -27.40 7.37 8.75
N LYS A 54 -26.85 8.53 9.11
CA LYS A 54 -25.43 8.76 9.42
C LYS A 54 -24.88 7.85 10.52
N ASP A 55 -25.74 7.19 11.29
CA ASP A 55 -25.37 6.35 12.42
C ASP A 55 -24.83 5.00 11.94
N GLY A 56 -23.53 4.76 12.13
CA GLY A 56 -22.88 3.45 11.93
C GLY A 56 -21.85 3.38 10.79
N ILE A 57 -21.64 4.45 10.01
CA ILE A 57 -20.54 4.51 9.04
C ILE A 57 -19.19 4.54 9.77
N ASP A 58 -19.10 5.32 10.85
CA ASP A 58 -17.91 5.43 11.70
C ASP A 58 -17.46 4.04 12.21
N ASP A 59 -18.42 3.16 12.50
CA ASP A 59 -18.15 1.82 13.00
C ASP A 59 -17.43 0.91 12.00
N ILE A 60 -17.43 1.24 10.70
CA ILE A 60 -16.87 0.41 9.64
C ILE A 60 -15.72 1.10 8.89
N MET A 61 -15.23 2.23 9.40
CA MET A 61 -14.27 3.07 8.69
C MET A 61 -12.93 2.40 8.43
N ILE A 62 -12.44 1.53 9.33
CA ILE A 62 -11.25 0.74 9.04
C ILE A 62 -11.43 -0.17 7.83
N CYS A 63 -12.59 -0.82 7.72
CA CYS A 63 -12.90 -1.69 6.59
C CYS A 63 -12.89 -0.89 5.28
N TYR A 64 -13.43 0.33 5.31
CA TYR A 64 -13.44 1.23 4.15
C TYR A 64 -12.04 1.70 3.76
N LEU A 65 -11.21 2.04 4.76
CA LEU A 65 -9.83 2.48 4.56
C LEU A 65 -8.95 1.35 3.99
N VAL A 66 -9.05 0.13 4.55
CA VAL A 66 -8.36 -1.06 4.02
C VAL A 66 -8.80 -1.35 2.59
N TYR A 67 -10.09 -1.27 2.31
CA TYR A 67 -10.62 -1.49 0.97
C TYR A 67 -9.95 -0.57 -0.06
N TRP A 68 -9.83 0.73 0.18
CA TRP A 68 -9.23 1.65 -0.79
C TRP A 68 -7.74 1.42 -1.01
N VAL A 69 -7.01 1.01 0.03
CA VAL A 69 -5.60 0.62 -0.14
C VAL A 69 -5.49 -0.62 -1.02
N TYR A 70 -6.34 -1.63 -0.79
CA TYR A 70 -6.33 -2.84 -1.60
C TYR A 70 -6.91 -2.64 -3.00
N ALA A 71 -7.77 -1.64 -3.21
CA ALA A 71 -8.22 -1.25 -4.53
C ALA A 71 -7.02 -0.81 -5.38
N LEU A 72 -6.05 -0.06 -4.84
CA LEU A 72 -4.81 0.26 -5.56
C LEU A 72 -3.94 -0.98 -5.81
N ILE A 73 -3.81 -1.89 -4.82
CA ILE A 73 -2.99 -3.11 -4.95
C ILE A 73 -3.53 -4.05 -6.04
N TYR A 74 -4.85 -4.14 -6.16
CA TYR A 74 -5.54 -4.98 -7.14
C TYR A 74 -5.94 -4.24 -8.42
N TRP A 75 -5.55 -2.97 -8.57
CA TRP A 75 -5.77 -2.22 -9.80
C TRP A 75 -5.14 -2.94 -11.00
N ASN A 76 -5.82 -2.92 -12.13
CA ASN A 76 -5.35 -3.48 -13.39
C ASN A 76 -5.44 -2.41 -14.48
N GLU A 77 -4.46 -2.34 -15.37
CA GLU A 77 -4.43 -1.32 -16.43
C GLU A 77 -5.57 -1.48 -17.45
N GLU A 78 -5.87 -2.72 -17.84
CA GLU A 78 -6.87 -3.03 -18.87
C GLU A 78 -8.30 -2.84 -18.35
N THR A 79 -8.54 -3.20 -17.10
CA THR A 79 -9.87 -3.24 -16.49
C THR A 79 -10.08 -2.23 -15.36
N GLY A 80 -9.09 -1.38 -15.05
CA GLY A 80 -9.14 -0.53 -13.86
C GLY A 80 -9.40 -1.31 -12.56
N ILE A 81 -10.04 -0.63 -11.61
CA ILE A 81 -10.72 -1.27 -10.47
C ILE A 81 -12.20 -1.31 -10.84
N HIS A 82 -12.65 -2.40 -11.45
CA HIS A 82 -14.08 -2.64 -11.66
C HIS A 82 -14.61 -3.52 -10.53
N ASP A 83 -15.02 -2.86 -9.46
CA ASP A 83 -15.79 -3.50 -8.42
C ASP A 83 -17.00 -2.66 -8.00
N GLU A 84 -17.88 -3.30 -7.25
CA GLU A 84 -19.17 -2.73 -6.91
C GLU A 84 -19.11 -1.40 -6.12
N LEU A 85 -18.10 -1.20 -5.27
CA LEU A 85 -17.99 -0.02 -4.40
C LEU A 85 -17.28 1.14 -5.11
N THR A 86 -16.26 0.86 -5.91
CA THR A 86 -15.63 1.89 -6.78
C THR A 86 -16.65 2.49 -7.75
N ASP A 87 -17.43 1.65 -8.42
CA ASP A 87 -18.49 2.09 -9.32
C ASP A 87 -19.59 2.89 -8.58
N PHE A 88 -19.95 2.48 -7.35
CA PHE A 88 -20.88 3.23 -6.52
C PHE A 88 -20.34 4.63 -6.20
N CYS A 89 -19.10 4.72 -5.71
CA CYS A 89 -18.47 5.99 -5.33
C CYS A 89 -18.27 6.93 -6.53
N ALA A 90 -17.98 6.40 -7.72
CA ALA A 90 -17.82 7.18 -8.94
C ALA A 90 -19.10 7.94 -9.37
N ASN A 91 -20.26 7.44 -8.96
CA ASN A 91 -21.56 8.04 -9.27
C ASN A 91 -22.06 9.04 -8.21
N LEU A 92 -21.29 9.26 -7.13
CA LEU A 92 -21.70 10.16 -6.06
C LEU A 92 -21.50 11.64 -6.44
N PRO A 93 -22.36 12.56 -5.96
CA PRO A 93 -22.12 13.99 -6.06
C PRO A 93 -20.80 14.40 -5.39
N GLN A 94 -20.16 15.45 -5.91
CA GLN A 94 -18.85 15.93 -5.43
C GLN A 94 -18.81 16.21 -3.92
N TYR A 95 -19.87 16.75 -3.33
CA TYR A 95 -19.91 17.01 -1.89
C TYR A 95 -19.91 15.73 -1.04
N GLN A 96 -20.48 14.63 -1.54
CA GLN A 96 -20.44 13.33 -0.88
C GLN A 96 -19.06 12.71 -1.02
N ILE A 97 -18.45 12.79 -2.22
CA ILE A 97 -17.06 12.34 -2.43
C ILE A 97 -16.11 13.02 -1.43
N ARG A 98 -16.22 14.35 -1.28
CA ARG A 98 -15.43 15.09 -0.28
C ARG A 98 -15.64 14.60 1.15
N HIS A 99 -16.89 14.30 1.51
CA HIS A 99 -17.20 13.76 2.82
C HIS A 99 -16.56 12.38 3.04
N HIS A 100 -16.62 11.49 2.04
CA HIS A 100 -15.94 10.19 2.08
C HIS A 100 -14.43 10.31 2.23
N LEU A 101 -13.80 11.24 1.50
CA LEU A 101 -12.36 11.48 1.61
C LEU A 101 -11.98 12.05 2.98
N GLN A 102 -12.81 12.93 3.56
CA GLN A 102 -12.59 13.41 4.92
C GLN A 102 -12.67 12.28 5.95
N MET A 103 -13.69 11.42 5.86
CA MET A 103 -13.81 10.26 6.76
C MET A 103 -12.60 9.33 6.64
N LEU A 104 -12.03 9.14 5.44
CA LEU A 104 -10.81 8.36 5.27
C LEU A 104 -9.60 8.99 5.96
N VAL A 105 -9.41 10.30 5.82
CA VAL A 105 -8.34 11.05 6.50
C VAL A 105 -8.49 10.95 8.01
N ASP A 106 -9.70 11.17 8.54
CA ASP A 106 -10.00 11.07 9.96
C ASP A 106 -9.71 9.66 10.48
N ALA A 107 -10.09 8.61 9.72
CA ALA A 107 -9.80 7.23 10.08
C ALA A 107 -8.29 6.91 10.09
N PHE A 108 -7.49 7.44 9.16
CA PHE A 108 -6.03 7.27 9.25
C PHE A 108 -5.46 7.85 10.56
N ALA A 109 -5.97 9.00 11.00
CA ALA A 109 -5.57 9.64 12.25
C ALA A 109 -6.07 8.87 13.49
N ASP A 110 -7.33 8.43 13.50
CA ASP A 110 -7.94 7.68 14.61
C ASP A 110 -7.21 6.36 14.88
N TYR A 111 -6.76 5.68 13.83
CA TYR A 111 -5.97 4.45 13.92
C TYR A 111 -4.46 4.70 14.04
N ASN A 112 -4.01 5.97 14.07
CA ASN A 112 -2.61 6.37 14.23
C ASN A 112 -1.66 5.73 13.20
N ILE A 113 -2.08 5.75 11.93
CA ILE A 113 -1.38 5.16 10.79
C ILE A 113 -0.93 6.20 9.74
N ASP A 114 -1.16 7.49 9.97
CA ASP A 114 -0.80 8.64 9.10
C ASP A 114 0.62 9.22 9.35
N LYS A 115 1.57 8.43 9.85
CA LYS A 115 2.85 8.90 10.42
C LYS A 115 3.92 9.38 9.40
N PHE A 116 3.51 9.89 8.24
CA PHE A 116 4.42 10.27 7.15
C PHE A 116 4.73 11.76 7.08
N GLY A 117 4.15 12.58 7.96
CA GLY A 117 4.51 14.00 8.07
C GLY A 117 4.02 14.88 6.93
N TYR A 118 2.99 14.46 6.18
CA TYR A 118 2.36 15.27 5.14
C TYR A 118 1.73 16.55 5.72
N GLN A 119 2.01 17.69 5.08
CA GLN A 119 1.54 19.01 5.51
C GLN A 119 1.05 19.82 4.31
N ASN A 120 0.13 20.76 4.55
CA ASN A 120 -0.38 21.72 3.57
C ASN A 120 -1.04 21.09 2.32
N MET A 121 -1.61 19.89 2.45
CA MET A 121 -2.39 19.23 1.41
C MET A 121 -3.88 19.47 1.61
N THR A 122 -4.65 19.49 0.52
CA THR A 122 -6.11 19.39 0.59
C THR A 122 -6.53 18.01 1.12
N THR A 123 -7.77 17.87 1.60
CA THR A 123 -8.31 16.57 2.05
C THR A 123 -8.22 15.52 0.94
N GLU A 124 -8.53 15.91 -0.30
CA GLU A 124 -8.49 15.02 -1.45
C GLU A 124 -7.05 14.54 -1.76
N GLU A 125 -6.09 15.45 -1.76
CA GLU A 125 -4.67 15.12 -1.96
C GLU A 125 -4.13 14.24 -0.83
N LEU A 126 -4.42 14.60 0.43
CA LEU A 126 -3.96 13.88 1.60
C LEU A 126 -4.51 12.45 1.63
N ALA A 127 -5.81 12.27 1.34
CA ALA A 127 -6.41 10.94 1.24
C ALA A 127 -5.71 10.10 0.16
N SER A 128 -5.51 10.67 -1.03
CA SER A 128 -4.88 9.96 -2.15
C SER A 128 -3.44 9.53 -1.83
N VAL A 129 -2.63 10.45 -1.29
CA VAL A 129 -1.24 10.19 -0.93
C VAL A 129 -1.14 9.16 0.19
N LEU A 130 -1.99 9.23 1.23
CA LEU A 130 -2.00 8.24 2.31
C LEU A 130 -2.36 6.84 1.79
N ILE A 131 -3.42 6.73 0.99
CA ILE A 131 -3.83 5.44 0.39
C ILE A 131 -2.68 4.86 -0.45
N ALA A 132 -2.06 5.68 -1.30
CA ALA A 132 -0.92 5.26 -2.13
C ALA A 132 0.29 4.84 -1.28
N ARG A 133 0.62 5.60 -0.22
CA ARG A 133 1.72 5.29 0.69
C ARG A 133 1.49 3.96 1.41
N HIS A 134 0.27 3.69 1.86
CA HIS A 134 -0.06 2.41 2.49
C HIS A 134 -0.17 1.23 1.52
N ALA A 135 -0.50 1.48 0.24
CA ALA A 135 -0.46 0.46 -0.80
C ALA A 135 0.98 0.01 -1.08
N GLY A 136 1.92 0.96 -1.17
CA GLY A 136 3.33 0.68 -1.38
C GLY A 136 3.58 -0.03 -2.72
N ILE A 137 4.49 -1.00 -2.73
CA ILE A 137 4.77 -1.83 -3.92
C ILE A 137 3.99 -3.14 -3.82
N PRO A 138 3.08 -3.44 -4.77
CA PRO A 138 2.34 -4.70 -4.80
C PRO A 138 3.26 -5.93 -4.78
N ASN A 139 2.84 -6.98 -4.07
CA ASN A 139 3.65 -8.18 -3.86
C ASN A 139 4.11 -8.86 -5.15
N ASP A 140 3.25 -8.84 -6.18
CA ASP A 140 3.51 -9.41 -7.51
C ASP A 140 4.51 -8.60 -8.35
N GLU A 141 4.79 -7.35 -7.97
CA GLU A 141 5.72 -6.46 -8.69
C GLU A 141 7.04 -6.23 -7.94
N LYS A 142 7.12 -6.55 -6.64
CA LYS A 142 8.31 -6.33 -5.79
C LYS A 142 9.61 -6.83 -6.42
N TYR A 143 9.62 -8.04 -6.98
CA TYR A 143 10.82 -8.62 -7.59
C TYR A 143 11.33 -7.76 -8.77
N GLN A 144 10.42 -7.33 -9.64
CA GLN A 144 10.76 -6.50 -10.81
C GLN A 144 11.29 -5.13 -10.36
N VAL A 145 10.66 -4.54 -9.34
CA VAL A 145 11.12 -3.26 -8.77
C VAL A 145 12.51 -3.39 -8.15
N PHE A 146 12.80 -4.49 -7.45
CA PHE A 146 14.14 -4.72 -6.91
C PHE A 146 15.20 -4.90 -7.99
N GLU A 147 14.95 -5.68 -9.05
CA GLU A 147 15.90 -5.77 -10.17
C GLU A 147 16.16 -4.39 -10.78
N LEU A 148 15.11 -3.61 -11.01
CA LEU A 148 15.22 -2.26 -11.54
C LEU A 148 16.08 -1.35 -10.65
N ILE A 149 15.87 -1.36 -9.34
CA ILE A 149 16.67 -0.56 -8.40
C ILE A 149 18.12 -1.06 -8.32
N ASP A 150 18.34 -2.38 -8.37
CA ASP A 150 19.67 -2.98 -8.32
C ASP A 150 20.53 -2.61 -9.53
N ASP A 151 19.92 -2.48 -10.71
CA ASP A 151 20.61 -2.05 -11.93
C ASP A 151 21.26 -0.67 -11.78
N TYR A 152 20.66 0.22 -10.98
CA TYR A 152 21.22 1.55 -10.68
C TYR A 152 22.18 1.57 -9.50
N ARG A 153 22.34 0.47 -8.74
CA ARG A 153 23.14 0.46 -7.51
C ARG A 153 24.59 0.88 -7.75
N ASN A 154 25.16 0.47 -8.88
CA ASN A 154 26.56 0.73 -9.26
C ASN A 154 26.70 1.82 -10.35
N GLN A 155 25.60 2.46 -10.75
CA GLN A 155 25.63 3.52 -11.77
C GLN A 155 25.97 4.87 -11.14
N ASN A 156 26.85 5.62 -11.79
CA ASN A 156 27.24 6.96 -11.35
C ASN A 156 26.29 8.03 -11.95
N VAL A 157 25.02 7.96 -11.56
CA VAL A 157 23.97 8.90 -11.96
C VAL A 157 23.50 9.73 -10.76
N SER A 158 22.94 10.92 -11.02
CA SER A 158 22.35 11.73 -9.95
C SER A 158 21.14 11.02 -9.34
N VAL A 159 20.83 11.28 -8.06
CA VAL A 159 19.67 10.68 -7.39
C VAL A 159 18.37 11.05 -8.10
N ASP A 160 18.24 12.30 -8.55
CA ASP A 160 17.07 12.79 -9.29
C ASP A 160 16.89 12.00 -10.60
N THR A 161 17.96 11.86 -11.39
CA THR A 161 17.92 11.11 -12.66
C THR A 161 17.55 9.65 -12.42
N MET A 162 18.18 9.02 -11.42
CA MET A 162 17.89 7.64 -11.05
C MET A 162 16.41 7.45 -10.68
N VAL A 163 15.84 8.35 -9.87
CA VAL A 163 14.44 8.26 -9.44
C VAL A 163 13.49 8.44 -10.61
N ASP A 164 13.74 9.45 -11.46
CA ASP A 164 12.90 9.72 -12.62
C ASP A 164 12.94 8.54 -13.62
N ASP A 165 14.12 7.93 -13.84
CA ASP A 165 14.28 6.74 -14.68
C ASP A 165 13.62 5.50 -14.07
N ILE A 166 13.82 5.23 -12.77
CA ILE A 166 13.17 4.11 -12.08
C ILE A 166 11.65 4.26 -12.20
N TYR A 167 11.11 5.44 -11.91
CA TYR A 167 9.67 5.70 -11.99
C TYR A 167 9.10 5.44 -13.40
N ALA A 168 9.83 5.85 -14.45
CA ALA A 168 9.42 5.63 -15.83
C ALA A 168 9.35 4.14 -16.22
N HIS A 169 10.12 3.29 -15.55
CA HIS A 169 10.23 1.85 -15.83
C HIS A 169 9.58 0.98 -14.75
N LEU A 170 8.90 1.58 -13.75
CA LEU A 170 8.13 0.82 -12.79
C LEU A 170 7.06 0.00 -13.52
N PRO A 171 6.77 -1.22 -13.04
CA PRO A 171 5.60 -1.97 -13.48
C PRO A 171 4.30 -1.15 -13.26
N TYR A 172 3.27 -1.43 -14.06
CA TYR A 172 2.11 -0.55 -14.19
C TYR A 172 1.40 -0.22 -12.88
N LYS A 173 1.22 -1.19 -11.95
CA LYS A 173 0.52 -0.90 -10.68
C LYS A 173 1.36 -0.01 -9.78
N SER A 174 2.64 -0.34 -9.63
CA SER A 174 3.61 0.45 -8.88
C SER A 174 3.73 1.86 -9.45
N GLN A 175 3.79 1.99 -10.78
CA GLN A 175 3.83 3.28 -11.46
C GLN A 175 2.55 4.09 -11.17
N TYR A 176 1.37 3.48 -11.26
CA TYR A 176 0.11 4.14 -10.94
C TYR A 176 0.06 4.59 -9.47
N ILE A 177 0.41 3.72 -8.52
CA ILE A 177 0.47 4.08 -7.09
C ILE A 177 1.42 5.25 -6.87
N PHE A 178 2.62 5.20 -7.45
CA PHE A 178 3.62 6.25 -7.28
C PHE A 178 3.18 7.55 -7.96
N SER A 179 2.37 7.50 -9.02
CA SER A 179 1.83 8.69 -9.68
C SER A 179 0.95 9.55 -8.76
N LEU A 180 0.37 8.93 -7.72
CA LEU A 180 -0.45 9.60 -6.70
C LEU A 180 0.39 10.27 -5.60
N LEU A 181 1.67 9.92 -5.49
CA LEU A 181 2.60 10.51 -4.52
C LEU A 181 3.23 11.78 -5.09
N ASP A 182 3.60 12.73 -4.24
CA ASP A 182 4.43 13.86 -4.65
C ASP A 182 5.87 13.42 -4.97
N ARG A 183 6.63 14.28 -5.66
CA ARG A 183 8.00 13.96 -6.09
C ARG A 183 8.93 13.64 -4.92
N ASN A 184 8.81 14.35 -3.79
CA ASN A 184 9.68 14.13 -2.63
C ASN A 184 9.38 12.76 -2.02
N SER A 185 8.10 12.42 -1.85
CA SER A 185 7.68 11.08 -1.39
C SER A 185 8.24 9.97 -2.27
N ARG A 186 8.18 10.11 -3.60
CA ARG A 186 8.72 9.10 -4.54
C ARG A 186 10.23 8.94 -4.36
N GLN A 187 10.95 10.05 -4.26
CA GLN A 187 12.40 10.06 -4.06
C GLN A 187 12.78 9.38 -2.74
N GLU A 188 12.09 9.73 -1.64
CA GLU A 188 12.32 9.14 -0.33
C GLU A 188 12.10 7.62 -0.36
N ILE A 189 10.99 7.14 -0.94
CA ILE A 189 10.69 5.71 -1.03
C ILE A 189 11.75 4.95 -1.82
N ILE A 190 12.08 5.44 -3.03
CA ILE A 190 13.06 4.76 -3.89
C ILE A 190 14.43 4.76 -3.22
N TRP A 191 14.82 5.87 -2.60
CA TRP A 191 16.08 5.99 -1.89
C TRP A 191 16.15 5.06 -0.66
N GLU A 192 15.08 5.00 0.12
CA GLU A 192 14.95 4.09 1.26
C GLU A 192 15.08 2.62 0.83
N ILE A 193 14.37 2.21 -0.23
CA ILE A 193 14.45 0.84 -0.74
C ILE A 193 15.86 0.53 -1.23
N ARG A 194 16.49 1.43 -2.00
CA ARG A 194 17.86 1.24 -2.47
C ARG A 194 18.85 1.09 -1.31
N THR A 195 18.70 1.91 -0.27
CA THR A 195 19.58 1.88 0.91
C THR A 195 19.39 0.58 1.69
N LEU A 196 18.14 0.17 1.91
CA LEU A 196 17.78 -1.12 2.51
C LEU A 196 18.40 -2.28 1.74
N MET A 197 18.27 -2.29 0.41
CA MET A 197 18.85 -3.32 -0.46
C MET A 197 20.37 -3.40 -0.32
N ALA A 198 21.06 -2.25 -0.33
CA ALA A 198 22.52 -2.20 -0.17
C ALA A 198 22.97 -2.76 1.18
N GLU A 199 22.24 -2.46 2.25
CA GLU A 199 22.52 -2.91 3.62
C GLU A 199 22.27 -4.40 3.83
N ILE A 200 21.22 -4.94 3.22
CA ILE A 200 20.96 -6.38 3.16
C ILE A 200 22.06 -7.08 2.37
N CYS A 201 22.44 -6.55 1.20
CA CYS A 201 23.52 -7.10 0.38
C CYS A 201 24.88 -7.09 1.09
N SER A 202 25.18 -6.05 1.87
CA SER A 202 26.42 -5.98 2.66
C SER A 202 26.40 -6.86 3.90
N LYS A 203 25.26 -7.48 4.25
CA LYS A 203 25.05 -8.27 5.48
C LYS A 203 25.41 -7.48 6.74
N ALA A 204 25.21 -6.17 6.69
CA ALA A 204 25.62 -5.28 7.78
C ALA A 204 24.65 -5.31 8.96
N TYR A 205 23.41 -5.70 8.71
CA TYR A 205 22.32 -5.67 9.69
C TYR A 205 21.49 -6.95 9.63
N THR A 206 20.96 -7.34 10.78
CA THR A 206 19.94 -8.38 10.92
C THR A 206 18.57 -7.85 10.51
N ARG A 207 17.61 -8.77 10.32
CA ARG A 207 16.22 -8.43 10.01
C ARG A 207 15.61 -7.52 11.08
N GLU A 208 15.82 -7.83 12.36
CA GLU A 208 15.28 -7.09 13.49
C GLU A 208 15.86 -5.66 13.55
N GLU A 209 17.14 -5.49 13.25
CA GLU A 209 17.80 -4.18 13.20
C GLU A 209 17.26 -3.33 12.05
N LEU A 210 17.06 -3.91 10.86
CA LEU A 210 16.47 -3.21 9.72
C LEU A 210 15.02 -2.82 9.98
N LEU A 211 14.26 -3.68 10.65
CA LEU A 211 12.92 -3.33 11.10
C LEU A 211 12.96 -2.08 11.99
N GLN A 212 13.86 -1.99 12.96
CA GLN A 212 13.97 -0.79 13.82
C GLN A 212 14.43 0.45 13.06
N LYS A 213 15.38 0.28 12.13
CA LYS A 213 15.97 1.38 11.35
C LYS A 213 15.01 2.01 10.33
N TYR A 214 14.11 1.20 9.75
CA TYR A 214 13.18 1.62 8.72
C TYR A 214 11.71 1.49 9.17
N PRO A 215 11.24 2.31 10.13
CA PRO A 215 9.91 2.14 10.73
C PRO A 215 8.75 2.40 9.75
N HIS A 216 8.99 3.13 8.66
CA HIS A 216 7.99 3.50 7.66
C HIS A 216 7.99 2.61 6.40
N ILE A 217 8.87 1.60 6.35
CA ILE A 217 8.91 0.60 5.28
C ILE A 217 8.08 -0.61 5.70
N SER A 218 7.25 -1.11 4.78
CA SER A 218 6.49 -2.35 4.93
C SER A 218 7.36 -3.51 5.44
N ILE A 219 6.84 -4.26 6.40
CA ILE A 219 7.48 -5.47 6.91
C ILE A 219 7.66 -6.47 5.77
N SER A 220 6.60 -6.66 4.97
CA SER A 220 6.64 -7.57 3.84
C SER A 220 7.64 -7.15 2.75
N LEU A 221 7.96 -5.86 2.61
CA LEU A 221 8.98 -5.41 1.66
C LEU A 221 10.39 -5.76 2.13
N ILE A 222 10.68 -5.59 3.43
CA ILE A 222 11.96 -5.99 4.03
C ILE A 222 12.16 -7.50 3.88
N ASP A 223 11.14 -8.29 4.21
CA ASP A 223 11.20 -9.76 4.10
C ASP A 223 11.44 -10.20 2.66
N TYR A 224 10.73 -9.60 1.70
CA TYR A 224 10.94 -9.88 0.28
C TYR A 224 12.34 -9.50 -0.20
N CYS A 225 12.95 -8.44 0.34
CA CYS A 225 14.30 -8.05 -0.02
C CYS A 225 15.34 -9.09 0.42
N PHE A 226 15.17 -9.70 1.60
CA PHE A 226 16.00 -10.83 2.03
C PHE A 226 15.86 -12.02 1.09
N TYR A 227 14.62 -12.42 0.76
CA TYR A 227 14.38 -13.52 -0.18
C TYR A 227 14.97 -13.26 -1.57
N TRP A 228 14.86 -12.03 -2.06
CA TRP A 228 15.45 -11.60 -3.32
C TRP A 228 16.98 -11.73 -3.31
N GLN A 229 17.65 -11.27 -2.24
CA GLN A 229 19.11 -11.38 -2.10
C GLN A 229 19.56 -12.84 -2.07
N GLU A 230 18.88 -13.69 -1.29
CA GLU A 230 19.17 -15.12 -1.21
C GLU A 230 19.02 -15.79 -2.59
N GLY A 231 17.96 -15.45 -3.32
CA GLY A 231 17.74 -15.91 -4.69
C GLY A 231 18.87 -15.52 -5.65
N LYS A 232 19.33 -14.26 -5.61
CA LYS A 232 20.49 -13.83 -6.44
C LYS A 232 21.78 -14.57 -6.08
N ALA A 233 22.02 -14.81 -4.79
CA ALA A 233 23.21 -15.52 -4.35
C ALA A 233 23.24 -16.96 -4.88
N LEU A 234 22.10 -17.66 -4.86
CA LEU A 234 21.97 -19.01 -5.41
C LEU A 234 22.18 -19.05 -6.93
N LEU A 235 21.58 -18.10 -7.66
CA LEU A 235 21.77 -17.99 -9.12
C LEU A 235 23.22 -17.69 -9.51
N THR A 236 23.94 -16.95 -8.68
CA THR A 236 25.36 -16.64 -8.91
C THR A 236 26.26 -17.84 -8.63
N GLN A 237 25.92 -18.68 -7.65
CA GLN A 237 26.65 -19.92 -7.33
C GLN A 237 26.40 -21.05 -8.35
N ALA A 238 25.29 -21.00 -9.07
CA ALA A 238 24.94 -21.97 -10.11
C ALA A 238 25.56 -21.68 -11.48
N LYS A 239 26.23 -20.54 -11.64
CA LYS A 239 26.99 -20.14 -12.84
C LYS A 239 28.47 -20.43 -12.68
#